data_AF-A0A2V7H827-F1
#
_entry.id   AF-A0A2V7H827-F1
#
_cell.length_a   1.000
_cell.length_b   1.000
_cell.length_c   1.000
_cell.angle_alpha   90.00
_cell.angle_beta   90.00
_cell.angle_gamma   90.00
#
_symmetry.space_group_name_H-M   'P 1'
#
loop_
_entity.id
_entity.type
_entity.pdbx_description
1 polymer ?
#
loop_
_entity_poly.entity_id
_entity_poly.type
_entity_poly.pdbx_seq_one_letter_code
_entity_poly.pdbx_strand_id
1 'polypeptide(L)' 'ARVGRDGALSLRFERRDGRSVLAGCRWTMPLQVLAPMALDDAASIVCMLNPTGGLVGGDRLVIDVDV' A
#
# COMPACT_ATOMS: atom_id res chain seq x y z
N ALA A 1 -0.70 25.14 -12.65
CA ALA A 1 -1.09 23.85 -12.02
C ALA A 1 -0.50 22.72 -12.84
N ARG A 2 0.00 21.67 -12.18
CA ARG A 2 0.58 20.50 -12.86
C ARG A 2 -0.53 19.52 -13.25
N VAL A 3 -0.40 18.87 -14.40
CA VAL A 3 -1.27 17.73 -14.78
C VAL A 3 -0.88 16.48 -13.97
N GLY A 4 -1.88 15.66 -13.63
CA GLY A 4 -1.74 14.43 -12.85
C GLY A 4 -1.93 14.62 -11.34
N ARG A 5 -1.91 13.52 -10.59
CA ARG A 5 -2.07 13.46 -9.13
C ARG A 5 -0.82 12.92 -8.46
N ASP A 6 -0.60 13.38 -7.22
CA ASP A 6 0.40 12.81 -6.33
C ASP A 6 -0.28 11.86 -5.35
N GLY A 7 0.30 10.68 -5.15
CA GLY A 7 -0.16 9.69 -4.19
C GLY A 7 1.00 9.03 -3.48
N ALA A 8 0.81 8.67 -2.22
CA ALA A 8 1.80 7.99 -1.42
C ALA A 8 1.17 6.79 -0.72
N LEU A 9 1.94 5.72 -0.57
CA LEU A 9 1.62 4.57 0.26
C LEU A 9 2.85 4.21 1.09
N SER A 10 2.68 4.10 2.40
CA SER A 10 3.70 3.60 3.32
C SER A 10 3.15 2.39 4.05
N LEU A 11 3.84 1.26 3.89
CA LEU A 11 3.54 -0.01 4.55
C LEU A 11 4.69 -0.37 5.50
N ARG A 12 4.34 -0.87 6.67
CA ARG A 12 5.30 -1.39 7.64
C ARG A 12 4.86 -2.75 8.13
N PHE A 13 5.65 -3.76 7.82
CA PHE A 13 5.47 -5.11 8.31
C PHE A 13 6.37 -5.35 9.51
N GLU A 14 5.93 -6.24 10.39
CA GLU A 14 6.72 -6.72 11.52
C GLU A 14 6.54 -8.24 11.62
N ARG A 15 7.54 -8.90 12.21
CA ARG A 15 7.41 -10.29 12.65
C ARG A 15 6.84 -10.34 14.07
N ARG A 16 5.68 -10.97 14.24
CA ARG A 16 5.04 -11.21 15.56
C ARG A 16 4.61 -12.65 15.66
N ASP A 17 5.04 -13.35 16.71
CA ASP A 17 4.72 -14.77 16.94
C ASP A 17 5.00 -15.66 15.72
N GLY A 18 6.11 -15.39 15.03
CA GLY A 18 6.51 -16.08 13.80
C GLY A 18 5.77 -15.65 12.53
N ARG A 19 4.75 -14.80 12.62
CA ARG A 19 3.92 -14.33 11.49
C ARG A 19 4.27 -12.92 11.05
N SER A 20 4.15 -12.64 9.75
CA SER A 20 4.22 -11.29 9.22
C SER A 20 2.90 -10.57 9.47
N VAL A 21 2.96 -9.40 10.10
CA VAL A 21 1.79 -8.58 10.42
C VAL A 21 1.99 -7.18 9.84
N LEU A 22 0.96 -6.63 9.20
CA LEU A 22 0.95 -5.23 8.79
C LEU A 22 0.78 -4.33 10.02
N ALA A 23 1.88 -3.79 10.53
CA ALA A 23 1.96 -2.99 11.74
C ALA A 23 1.81 -1.48 11.48
N GLY A 24 1.84 -1.05 10.22
CA GLY A 24 1.57 0.33 9.82
C GLY A 24 1.11 0.42 8.37
N CYS A 25 0.08 1.24 8.12
CA CYS A 25 -0.40 1.53 6.79
C CYS A 25 -0.89 2.98 6.74
N ARG A 26 -0.31 3.78 5.84
CA ARG A 26 -0.76 5.14 5.55
C ARG A 26 -0.78 5.31 4.04
N TRP A 27 -1.83 5.94 3.52
CA TRP A 27 -1.93 6.23 2.10
C TRP A 27 -2.58 7.58 1.85
N THR A 28 -2.36 8.10 0.64
CA THR A 28 -3.09 9.22 0.07
C THR A 28 -3.58 8.83 -1.32
N MET A 29 -4.75 9.35 -1.71
CA MET A 29 -5.28 9.15 -3.06
C MET A 29 -4.24 9.61 -4.11
N PRO A 30 -4.10 8.92 -5.24
CA PRO A 30 -4.99 7.85 -5.71
C PRO A 30 -4.66 6.45 -5.17
N LEU A 31 -3.69 6.26 -4.28
CA LEU A 31 -3.37 4.96 -3.70
C LEU A 31 -4.31 4.61 -2.54
N GLN A 32 -4.74 3.35 -2.48
CA GLN A 32 -5.47 2.77 -1.37
C GLN A 32 -5.00 1.34 -1.11
N VAL A 33 -5.32 0.82 0.07
CA VAL A 33 -4.98 -0.53 0.49
C VAL A 33 -6.21 -1.21 1.08
N LEU A 34 -6.50 -2.44 0.63
CA LEU A 34 -7.48 -3.31 1.28
C LEU A 34 -6.93 -3.86 2.59
N ALA A 35 -7.83 -4.24 3.50
CA ALA A 35 -7.44 -4.88 4.75
C ALA A 35 -6.49 -6.07 4.47
N PRO A 36 -5.39 -6.20 5.23
CA PRO A 36 -4.42 -7.27 5.03
C PRO A 36 -5.08 -8.63 5.25
N MET A 37 -4.71 -9.60 4.42
CA MET A 37 -5.13 -10.98 4.58
C MET A 37 -3.95 -11.78 5.14
N ALA A 38 -4.19 -12.50 6.24
CA ALA A 38 -3.25 -13.51 6.71
C ALA A 38 -3.39 -14.76 5.83
N LEU A 39 -2.27 -15.33 5.41
CA LEU A 39 -2.25 -16.63 4.75
C LEU A 39 -2.11 -17.74 5.80
N ASP A 40 -2.33 -18.99 5.38
CA ASP A 40 -2.18 -20.16 6.24
C ASP A 40 -0.71 -20.38 6.65
N ASP A 41 0.23 -19.82 5.90
CA ASP A 41 1.64 -19.76 6.26
C ASP A 41 1.96 -18.52 7.14
N ALA A 42 3.25 -18.31 7.43
CA ALA A 42 3.69 -17.16 8.21
C ALA A 42 3.58 -15.80 7.47
N ALA A 43 2.95 -15.74 6.28
CA ALA A 43 2.91 -14.55 5.45
C ALA A 43 1.58 -13.76 5.54
N SER A 44 1.64 -12.52 5.06
CA SER A 44 0.49 -11.64 4.91
C SER A 44 0.50 -11.04 3.51
N ILE A 45 -0.68 -10.94 2.90
CA ILE A 45 -0.90 -10.28 1.63
C ILE A 45 -1.64 -8.97 1.83
N VAL A 46 -1.24 -7.97 1.05
CA VAL A 46 -1.90 -6.67 0.95
C VAL A 46 -2.21 -6.39 -0.51
N CYS A 47 -3.45 -6.00 -0.79
CA CYS A 47 -3.85 -5.56 -2.13
C CYS A 47 -3.84 -4.04 -2.21
N MET A 48 -2.97 -3.50 -3.08
CA MET A 48 -2.92 -2.07 -3.39
C MET A 48 -3.87 -1.75 -4.54
N LEU A 49 -4.61 -0.65 -4.40
CA LEU A 49 -5.62 -0.21 -5.36
C LEU A 49 -5.33 1.21 -5.83
N ASN A 50 -5.77 1.50 -7.06
CA ASN A 50 -5.99 2.87 -7.52
C ASN A 50 -7.48 3.03 -7.88
N PRO A 51 -8.33 3.57 -6.98
CA PRO A 51 -9.77 3.66 -7.21
C PRO A 51 -10.15 4.81 -8.15
N THR A 52 -9.19 5.62 -8.62
CA THR A 52 -9.47 6.81 -9.43
C THR A 52 -9.65 6.52 -10.92
N GLY A 53 -9.71 5.25 -11.30
CA GLY A 53 -10.00 4.83 -12.67
C GLY A 53 -8.78 4.66 -13.56
N GLY A 54 -7.56 4.73 -12.99
CA GLY A 54 -6.31 4.42 -13.70
C GLY A 54 -5.17 5.37 -13.36
N LEU A 55 -4.04 5.17 -14.03
CA LEU A 55 -2.90 6.09 -14.03
C LEU A 55 -2.93 6.89 -15.31
N VAL A 56 -2.70 8.19 -15.21
CA VAL A 56 -2.64 9.09 -16.36
C VAL A 56 -1.29 9.81 -16.42
N GLY A 57 -0.99 10.39 -17.58
CA GLY A 57 0.23 11.16 -17.77
C GLY A 57 0.37 12.28 -16.73
N GLY A 58 1.52 12.33 -16.06
CA GLY A 58 1.84 13.35 -15.04
C GLY A 58 1.58 12.92 -13.59
N ASP A 59 0.97 11.75 -13.37
CA ASP A 59 0.86 11.16 -12.03
C ASP A 59 2.26 10.86 -11.45
N ARG A 60 2.41 11.06 -10.14
CA ARG A 60 3.59 10.63 -9.39
C ARG A 60 3.14 9.87 -8.16
N LEU A 61 3.52 8.59 -8.10
CA LEU A 61 3.17 7.71 -7.00
C LEU A 61 4.43 7.23 -6.31
N VAL A 62 4.42 7.27 -4.98
CA VAL A 62 5.50 6.76 -4.13
C VAL A 62 4.96 5.63 -3.27
N ILE A 63 5.68 4.52 -3.23
CA ILE A 63 5.35 3.37 -2.41
C ILE A 63 6.60 3.01 -1.62
N ASP A 64 6.50 3.11 -0.30
CA ASP A 64 7.55 2.75 0.64
C ASP A 64 7.10 1.52 1.45
N VAL A 65 7.97 0.52 1.51
CA VAL A 65 7.72 -0.71 2.27
C VAL A 65 8.88 -0.98 3.21
N ASP A 66 8.56 -1.07 4.49
CA ASP A 66 9.45 -1.43 5.59
C ASP A 66 9.06 -2.83 6.11
N VAL A 67 10.03 -3.73 6.35
CA VAL A 67 9.81 -5.15 6.70
C VAL A 67 10.68 -5.67 7.83
#